data_AF-A0A2N5IAR3-F1
#
_entry.id   AF-A0A2N5IAR3-F1
#
_cell.length_a   1.000
_cell.length_b   1.000
_cell.length_c   1.000
_cell.angle_alpha   90.00
_cell.angle_beta   90.00
_cell.angle_gamma   90.00
#
_symmetry.space_group_name_H-M   'P 1'
#
loop_
_entity.id
_entity.type
_entity.pdbx_description
1 polymer ?
#
loop_
_entity_poly.entity_id
_entity_poly.type
_entity_poly.pdbx_seq_one_letter_code
_entity_poly.pdbx_strand_id
1 'polypeptide(L)'
;MTNKAKIEEKLNELGLSMGGYNSELERLSKKELEKVLDNMEYGSTDIQVKIRQKEYVVEVYHVDNEVDFGMLTTEQYENRYGRAVGEE
;
A
#
# COMPACT_ATOMS: atom_id res chain seq x y z
N MET A 1 16.98 -0.99 -7.99
CA MET A 1 16.22 -0.14 -7.06
C MET A 1 15.07 -0.97 -6.52
N THR A 2 14.92 -1.05 -5.21
CA THR A 2 13.87 -1.82 -4.51
C THR A 2 12.54 -1.07 -4.56
N ASN A 3 11.44 -1.75 -4.26
CA ASN A 3 10.14 -1.09 -4.17
C ASN A 3 10.10 -0.13 -2.97
N LYS A 4 10.71 -0.52 -1.85
CA LYS A 4 10.91 0.34 -0.68
C LYS A 4 11.58 1.67 -1.03
N ALA A 5 12.67 1.64 -1.81
CA ALA A 5 13.38 2.86 -2.18
C ALA A 5 12.53 3.83 -3.02
N LYS A 6 11.65 3.30 -3.88
CA LYS A 6 10.72 4.12 -4.67
C LYS A 6 9.61 4.72 -3.82
N ILE A 7 9.12 3.96 -2.85
CA ILE A 7 8.14 4.44 -1.87
C ILE A 7 8.76 5.56 -1.03
N GLU A 8 9.98 5.37 -0.53
CA GLU A 8 10.74 6.40 0.21
C GLU A 8 10.94 7.66 -0.64
N GLU A 9 11.34 7.53 -1.90
CA GLU A 9 11.49 8.66 -2.82
C GLU A 9 10.18 9.45 -2.96
N LYS A 10 9.06 8.76 -3.20
CA LYS A 10 7.75 9.39 -3.33
C LYS A 10 7.29 10.05 -2.03
N LEU A 11 7.50 9.43 -0.87
CA LEU A 11 7.16 10.03 0.42
C LEU A 11 7.97 11.31 0.67
N ASN A 12 9.27 11.30 0.36
CA ASN A 12 10.12 12.48 0.48
C ASN A 12 9.64 13.63 -0.41
N GLU A 13 9.19 13.34 -1.64
CA GLU A 13 8.56 14.36 -2.52
C GLU A 13 7.31 14.98 -1.90
N LEU A 14 6.56 14.21 -1.12
CA LEU A 14 5.34 14.64 -0.43
C LEU A 14 5.61 15.28 0.95
N GLY A 15 6.88 15.34 1.39
CA GLY A 15 7.24 15.82 2.72
C GLY A 15 6.84 14.88 3.86
N LEU A 16 6.67 13.59 3.55
CA LEU A 16 6.28 12.53 4.47
C LEU A 16 7.47 11.60 4.74
N SER A 17 7.40 10.85 5.84
CA SER A 17 8.35 9.78 6.18
C SER A 17 7.66 8.43 6.20
N MET A 18 8.42 7.38 5.96
CA MET A 18 7.91 6.01 6.10
C MET A 18 7.97 5.59 7.57
N GLY A 19 6.85 5.15 8.12
CA GLY A 19 6.80 4.52 9.45
C GLY A 19 7.07 3.02 9.32
N GLY A 20 6.01 2.27 9.00
CA GLY A 20 5.98 0.83 8.85
C GLY A 20 6.05 0.39 7.39
N TYR A 21 6.82 -0.66 7.14
CA TYR A 21 6.97 -1.24 5.81
C TYR A 21 6.78 -2.75 5.83
N ASN A 22 5.75 -3.24 5.14
CA ASN A 22 5.60 -4.68 4.91
C ASN A 22 6.52 -5.13 3.76
N SER A 23 7.45 -6.04 4.06
CA SER A 23 8.43 -6.57 3.09
C SER A 23 7.80 -7.29 1.89
N GLU A 24 6.54 -7.74 2.00
CA GLU A 24 5.83 -8.35 0.89
C GLU A 24 5.59 -7.36 -0.27
N LEU A 25 5.64 -6.04 -0.04
CA LEU A 25 5.53 -5.04 -1.09
C LEU A 25 6.68 -5.13 -2.12
N GLU A 26 7.83 -5.74 -1.78
CA GLU A 26 8.91 -6.03 -2.75
C GLU A 26 8.47 -7.00 -3.86
N ARG A 27 7.37 -7.74 -3.66
CA ARG A 27 6.82 -8.67 -4.65
C ARG A 27 5.90 -8.00 -5.66
N LEU A 28 5.56 -6.72 -5.46
CA LEU A 28 4.74 -5.97 -6.41
C LEU A 28 5.50 -5.80 -7.72
N SER A 29 4.79 -6.03 -8.82
CA SER A 29 5.30 -5.63 -10.13
C SER A 29 5.36 -4.11 -10.22
N LYS A 30 6.17 -3.58 -11.14
CA LYS A 30 6.26 -2.14 -11.38
C LYS A 30 4.89 -1.48 -11.54
N LYS A 31 4.00 -2.09 -12.33
CA LYS A 31 2.64 -1.59 -12.58
C LYS A 31 1.79 -1.53 -11.31
N GLU A 32 1.89 -2.52 -10.45
CA GLU A 32 1.10 -2.56 -9.21
C GLU A 32 1.67 -1.61 -8.16
N LEU A 33 2.99 -1.44 -8.12
CA LEU A 33 3.62 -0.43 -7.29
C LEU A 33 3.21 0.99 -7.71
N GLU A 34 3.17 1.27 -9.02
CA GLU A 34 2.73 2.58 -9.53
C GLU A 34 1.34 2.95 -9.03
N LYS A 35 0.40 1.99 -9.00
CA LYS A 35 -0.92 2.23 -8.38
C LYS A 35 -0.83 2.65 -6.92
N VAL A 36 0.07 2.03 -6.15
CA VAL A 36 0.26 2.40 -4.73
C VAL A 36 0.80 3.82 -4.63
N LEU A 37 1.83 4.16 -5.41
CA LEU A 37 2.45 5.49 -5.42
C LEU A 37 1.47 6.59 -5.83
N ASP A 38 0.63 6.34 -6.84
CA ASP A 38 -0.36 7.30 -7.35
C ASP A 38 -1.45 7.63 -6.31
N ASN A 39 -1.68 6.74 -5.34
CA ASN A 39 -2.73 6.90 -4.34
C ASN A 39 -2.23 7.50 -3.01
N MET A 40 -0.91 7.61 -2.79
CA MET A 40 -0.35 8.15 -1.53
C MET A 40 -0.72 9.62 -1.29
N GLU A 41 -1.06 10.38 -2.33
CA GLU A 41 -1.39 11.80 -2.23
C GLU A 41 -2.79 12.05 -1.63
N TYR A 42 -3.65 11.02 -1.59
CA TYR A 42 -5.03 11.15 -1.14
C TYR A 42 -5.23 10.78 0.34
N GLY A 43 -4.15 10.53 1.08
CA GLY A 43 -4.19 10.13 2.49
C GLY A 43 -4.38 8.63 2.68
N SER A 44 -4.90 8.24 3.86
CA SER A 44 -5.11 6.82 4.20
C SER A 44 -6.10 6.16 3.25
N THR A 45 -5.73 5.03 2.66
CA THR A 45 -6.52 4.34 1.64
C THR A 45 -6.13 2.87 1.49
N ASP A 46 -7.06 2.07 0.97
CA ASP A 46 -6.88 0.65 0.71
C ASP A 46 -6.83 0.40 -0.80
N ILE A 47 -5.75 -0.23 -1.27
CA ILE A 47 -5.43 -0.31 -2.70
C ILE A 47 -5.39 -1.78 -3.11
N GLN A 48 -6.30 -2.18 -4.00
CA GLN A 48 -6.30 -3.53 -4.54
C GLN A 48 -5.17 -3.72 -5.56
N VAL A 49 -4.34 -4.74 -5.34
CA VAL A 49 -3.18 -5.07 -6.18
C VAL A 49 -3.14 -6.56 -6.52
N LYS A 50 -2.34 -6.90 -7.55
CA LYS A 50 -2.17 -8.30 -7.98
C LYS A 50 -0.72 -8.78 -7.95
N ILE A 51 -0.46 -9.88 -7.23
CA ILE A 51 0.84 -10.57 -7.25
C ILE A 51 0.64 -11.95 -7.88
N ARG A 52 1.24 -12.18 -9.05
CA ARG A 52 1.11 -13.45 -9.81
C ARG A 52 -0.35 -13.91 -9.94
N GLN A 53 -1.22 -12.99 -10.37
CA GLN A 53 -2.68 -13.18 -10.54
C GLN A 53 -3.51 -13.38 -9.27
N LYS A 54 -2.89 -13.44 -8.08
CA LYS A 54 -3.60 -13.42 -6.81
C LYS A 54 -3.83 -12.00 -6.35
N GLU A 55 -5.02 -11.74 -5.82
CA GLU A 55 -5.43 -10.42 -5.33
C GLU A 55 -5.01 -10.22 -3.87
N TYR A 56 -4.55 -9.02 -3.61
CA TYR A 56 -4.12 -8.53 -2.31
C TYR A 56 -4.63 -7.10 -2.14
N VAL A 57 -4.63 -6.63 -0.89
CA VAL A 57 -4.91 -5.25 -0.54
C VAL A 57 -3.67 -4.67 0.13
N VAL A 58 -3.19 -3.55 -0.40
CA VAL A 58 -2.16 -2.73 0.26
C VAL A 58 -2.90 -1.68 1.07
N GLU A 59 -2.68 -1.71 2.38
CA GLU A 59 -3.23 -0.71 3.29
C GLU A 59 -2.19 0.42 3.41
N VAL A 60 -2.60 1.66 3.11
CA VAL A 60 -1.79 2.88 3.29
C VAL A 60 -2.41 3.65 4.45
N TYR A 61 -1.68 3.81 5.55
CA TYR A 61 -2.17 4.54 6.73
C TYR A 61 -1.29 5.73 7.04
N HIS A 62 -1.89 6.93 7.10
CA HIS A 62 -1.22 8.15 7.52
C HIS A 62 -1.39 8.37 9.02
N VAL A 63 -0.27 8.62 9.70
CA VAL A 63 -0.22 9.01 11.12
C VAL A 63 0.70 10.24 11.22
N ASP A 64 0.13 11.42 11.41
CA ASP A 64 0.83 12.70 11.32
C ASP A 64 1.59 12.84 9.99
N ASN A 65 2.93 12.81 10.02
CA ASN A 65 3.80 12.88 8.84
C ASN A 65 4.36 11.52 8.43
N GLU A 66 3.96 10.44 9.12
CA GLU A 66 4.40 9.08 8.85
C GLU A 66 3.34 8.32 8.03
N VAL A 67 3.81 7.46 7.12
CA VAL A 67 2.95 6.56 6.34
C VAL A 67 3.37 5.12 6.58
N ASP A 68 2.42 4.30 7.03
CA ASP A 68 2.56 2.87 7.24
C ASP A 68 1.97 2.09 6.06
N PHE A 69 2.68 1.03 5.65
CA PHE A 69 2.28 0.15 4.55
C PHE A 69 2.01 -1.27 5.04
N GLY A 70 0.74 -1.66 4.99
CA GLY A 70 0.25 -3.01 5.22
C GLY A 70 0.06 -3.78 3.92
N MET A 71 -0.05 -5.10 4.01
CA MET A 71 -0.49 -5.94 2.88
C MET A 71 -1.21 -7.17 3.38
N LEU A 72 -2.41 -7.42 2.84
CA LEU A 72 -3.28 -8.54 3.20
C LEU A 72 -3.72 -9.27 1.94
N THR A 73 -4.07 -10.55 2.05
CA THR A 73 -4.94 -11.17 1.05
C THR A 73 -6.35 -10.56 1.13
N THR A 74 -7.14 -10.64 0.06
CA THR A 74 -8.55 -10.21 0.09
C THR A 74 -9.32 -10.90 1.22
N GLU A 75 -9.11 -12.21 1.42
CA GLU A 75 -9.73 -12.97 2.51
C GLU A 75 -9.32 -12.45 3.90
N GLN A 76 -8.05 -12.09 4.11
CA GLN A 76 -7.60 -11.52 5.40
C GLN A 76 -8.22 -10.14 5.63
N TYR A 77 -8.34 -9.35 4.58
CA TYR A 77 -8.98 -8.03 4.63
C TYR A 77 -10.47 -8.16 5.01
N GLU A 78 -11.21 -9.02 4.30
CA GLU A 78 -12.62 -9.29 4.57
C GLU A 78 -12.86 -9.82 5.98
N ASN A 79 -12.02 -10.76 6.45
CA ASN A 79 -12.12 -11.28 7.82
C ASN A 79 -11.83 -10.21 8.88
N ARG A 80 -10.93 -9.26 8.59
CA ARG A 80 -10.57 -8.18 9.51
C ARG A 80 -11.64 -7.11 9.59
N TYR A 81 -12.17 -6.69 8.45
CA TYR A 81 -13.06 -5.52 8.34
C TYR A 81 -14.54 -5.87 8.14
N GLY A 82 -14.86 -7.14 7.89
CA GLY A 82 -16.23 -7.60 7.67
C GLY A 82 -16.85 -7.14 6.34
N ARG A 83 -16.04 -6.65 5.39
CA ARG A 83 -16.47 -6.12 4.09
C ARG A 83 -15.39 -6.29 3.01
N ALA A 84 -15.78 -6.23 1.74
CA ALA A 84 -14.82 -6.22 0.64
C ALA A 84 -14.14 -4.85 0.48
N VAL A 85 -12.96 -4.83 -0.15
CA VAL A 85 -12.27 -3.57 -0.46
C VAL A 85 -13.10 -2.73 -1.44
N GLY A 86 -13.29 -1.44 -1.14
CA GLY A 86 -14.08 -0.52 -1.97
C GLY A 86 -15.58 -0.51 -1.69
N GLU A 87 -16.07 -1.27 -0.72
CA GLU A 87 -17.45 -1.15 -0.22
C GLU A 87 -17.50 -0.08 0.90
N GLU A 88 -17.70 1.18 0.53
CA GLU A 88 -17.94 2.31 1.45
C GLU A 88 -19.43 2.56 1.69
#